data_AF-A0A538RAG9-F1
#
_entry.id   AF-A0A538RAG9-F1
#
_cell.length_a   1.000
_cell.length_b   1.000
_cell.length_c   1.000
_cell.angle_alpha   90.00
_cell.angle_beta   90.00
_cell.angle_gamma   90.00
#
_symmetry.space_group_name_H-M   'P 1'
#
loop_
_entity.id
_entity.type
_entity.pdbx_description
1 polymer ?
#
loop_
_entity_poly.entity_id
_entity_poly.type
_entity_poly.pdbx_seq_one_letter_code
_entity_poly.pdbx_strand_id
1 'polypeptide(L)'
;MTARAVIVAAVVAIAGTTAYVLARAPAQPASPPRAARPPAVAAPRVIAVDPAERPRAPAPIAGEPAAPVKLGAAQRVATVNGTVITGRQLLAWRGRDPDKQEMTPQMFAALKSRAIERELTFAEARRQGIDLGPAQRQQLDDVRSNARARGETDADQLDFEETDARAHLLAAALLEKSGVSAPFATDADVKRYYDAHQDELGDLPADPEAHRVAWNKLAIEIRQVLAVELQAQHQQRVSGYFDQLRAAAQITD
;
A
#
# COMPACT_ATOMS: atom_id res chain seq x y z
N MET A 1 -63.90 -35.05 -3.66
CA MET A 1 -63.05 -35.04 -2.44
C MET A 1 -62.29 -33.73 -2.40
N THR A 2 -62.45 -33.00 -1.31
CA THR A 2 -62.22 -31.56 -1.09
C THR A 2 -61.09 -31.29 -0.09
N ALA A 3 -60.26 -30.28 -0.36
CA ALA A 3 -59.63 -29.29 0.55
C ALA A 3 -58.44 -28.65 -0.23
N ARG A 4 -58.29 -27.36 -0.59
CA ARG A 4 -58.55 -26.01 -0.04
C ARG A 4 -57.72 -25.59 1.20
N ALA A 5 -56.73 -24.71 0.94
CA ALA A 5 -56.27 -23.51 1.70
C ALA A 5 -55.14 -22.89 0.83
N VAL A 6 -55.14 -21.69 0.23
CA VAL A 6 -55.44 -20.27 0.57
C VAL A 6 -54.58 -19.68 1.70
N ILE A 7 -53.96 -18.53 1.38
CA ILE A 7 -53.57 -17.33 2.17
C ILE A 7 -52.05 -17.10 2.23
N VAL A 8 -51.45 -15.92 2.07
CA VAL A 8 -51.75 -14.57 1.54
C VAL A 8 -50.38 -13.90 1.33
N ALA A 9 -50.31 -12.99 0.35
CA ALA A 9 -49.18 -12.14 0.00
C ALA A 9 -48.74 -11.15 1.10
N ALA A 10 -47.47 -10.72 1.05
CA ALA A 10 -47.08 -9.38 1.51
C ALA A 10 -45.87 -8.87 0.70
N VAL A 11 -46.16 -7.87 -0.13
CA VAL A 11 -45.22 -6.99 -0.82
C VAL A 11 -44.86 -5.85 0.14
N VAL A 12 -43.58 -5.50 0.27
CA VAL A 12 -43.20 -4.19 0.79
C VAL A 12 -42.09 -3.61 -0.10
N ALA A 13 -42.51 -2.68 -0.96
CA ALA A 13 -41.69 -1.63 -1.53
C ALA A 13 -41.68 -0.45 -0.54
N ILE A 14 -40.54 0.22 -0.35
CA ILE A 14 -40.52 1.57 0.21
C ILE A 14 -39.59 2.42 -0.65
N ALA A 15 -40.20 3.34 -1.38
CA ALA A 15 -39.57 4.51 -1.96
C ALA A 15 -40.10 5.75 -1.23
N GLY A 16 -39.22 6.74 -1.03
CA GLY A 16 -39.59 8.15 -1.17
C GLY A 16 -39.92 8.95 0.09
N THR A 17 -39.14 10.02 0.26
CA THR A 17 -39.49 11.36 0.83
C THR A 17 -39.77 11.42 2.34
N THR A 18 -39.28 12.39 3.12
CA THR A 18 -39.65 13.81 3.06
C THR A 18 -38.83 14.65 4.07
N ALA A 19 -38.76 15.96 3.79
CA ALA A 19 -38.84 17.10 4.73
C ALA A 19 -37.57 17.71 5.37
N TYR A 20 -37.23 18.86 4.78
CA TYR A 20 -36.66 20.06 5.39
C TYR A 20 -37.55 20.58 6.55
N VAL A 21 -36.99 20.85 7.74
CA VAL A 21 -37.59 21.75 8.76
C VAL A 21 -36.51 22.58 9.45
N LEU A 22 -36.85 23.87 9.57
CA LEU A 22 -36.11 25.00 10.13
C LEU A 22 -35.77 24.91 11.62
N ALA A 23 -34.64 25.57 11.95
CA ALA A 23 -34.38 26.43 13.10
C ALA A 23 -35.25 26.29 14.36
N ARG A 24 -34.62 25.83 15.45
CA ARG A 24 -34.84 26.34 16.81
C ARG A 24 -33.61 26.07 17.67
N ALA A 25 -32.99 27.14 18.17
CA ALA A 25 -31.96 27.06 19.20
C ALA A 25 -32.58 26.66 20.55
N PRO A 26 -32.05 25.66 21.26
CA PRO A 26 -32.27 25.51 22.68
C PRO A 26 -31.11 26.14 23.49
N ALA A 27 -31.49 26.73 24.61
CA ALA A 27 -30.68 27.49 25.55
C ALA A 27 -29.45 26.73 26.08
N GLN A 28 -28.37 27.48 26.32
CA GLN A 28 -27.22 27.05 27.12
C GLN A 28 -27.65 26.63 28.53
N PRO A 29 -27.34 25.41 28.98
CA PRO A 29 -27.35 25.10 30.40
C PRO A 29 -26.11 25.72 31.07
N ALA A 30 -26.35 26.35 32.23
CA ALA A 30 -25.39 27.04 33.07
C ALA A 30 -24.21 26.13 33.51
N SER A 31 -23.01 26.71 33.55
CA SER A 31 -21.79 26.09 34.04
C SER A 31 -21.91 25.61 35.49
N PRO A 32 -21.48 24.39 35.84
CA PRO A 32 -21.31 24.00 37.23
C PRO A 32 -20.06 24.64 37.89
N PRO A 33 -20.06 24.81 39.22
CA PRO A 33 -19.02 25.52 39.97
C PRO A 33 -17.67 24.81 39.93
N ARG A 34 -16.61 25.63 39.92
CA ARG A 34 -15.19 25.28 39.87
C ARG A 34 -14.79 24.39 41.06
N ALA A 35 -14.66 23.09 40.81
CA ALA A 35 -14.00 22.17 41.72
C ALA A 35 -12.47 22.39 41.70
N ALA A 36 -11.85 22.27 42.87
CA ALA A 36 -10.45 22.57 43.13
C ALA A 36 -9.48 21.69 42.32
N ARG A 37 -8.39 22.31 41.84
CA ARG A 37 -7.26 21.65 41.16
C ARG A 37 -6.55 20.68 42.12
N PRO A 38 -6.33 19.40 41.76
CA PRO A 38 -5.27 18.60 42.37
C PRO A 38 -3.88 19.11 41.94
N PRO A 39 -2.82 18.90 42.74
CA PRO A 39 -1.48 19.38 42.44
C PRO A 39 -0.93 18.77 41.14
N ALA A 40 -0.22 19.59 40.37
CA ALA A 40 0.35 19.24 39.09
C ALA A 40 1.35 18.09 39.21
N VAL A 41 1.03 16.95 38.59
CA VAL A 41 2.00 15.89 38.30
C VAL A 41 2.96 16.42 37.23
N ALA A 42 4.26 16.30 37.51
CA ALA A 42 5.31 16.78 36.62
C ALA A 42 5.18 16.18 35.21
N ALA A 43 5.18 17.04 34.20
CA ALA A 43 5.19 16.63 32.80
C ALA A 43 6.48 15.84 32.48
N PRO A 44 6.42 14.84 31.58
CA PRO A 44 7.62 14.16 31.13
C PRO A 44 8.56 15.16 30.45
N ARG A 45 9.82 15.18 30.89
CA ARG A 45 10.89 15.96 30.27
C ARG A 45 11.13 15.39 28.87
N VAL A 46 10.70 16.13 27.85
CA VAL A 46 11.17 15.93 26.47
C VAL A 46 12.68 16.19 26.49
N ILE A 47 13.47 15.15 26.21
CA ILE A 47 14.89 15.32 25.90
C ILE A 47 14.94 16.11 24.60
N ALA A 48 15.30 17.39 24.69
CA ALA A 48 15.53 18.24 23.54
C ALA A 48 16.77 17.72 22.81
N VAL A 49 16.56 17.04 21.69
CA VAL A 49 17.62 16.76 20.72
C VAL A 49 17.95 18.08 20.03
N ASP A 50 19.23 18.44 20.08
CA ASP A 50 19.79 19.66 19.48
C ASP A 50 19.39 19.77 18.00
N PRO A 51 18.79 20.87 17.51
CA PRO A 51 18.30 20.97 16.13
C PRO A 51 19.41 21.13 15.07
N ALA A 52 20.68 20.98 15.44
CA ALA A 52 21.83 21.41 14.67
C ALA A 52 22.47 20.31 13.80
N GLU A 53 21.70 19.42 13.19
CA GLU A 53 22.19 18.68 12.02
C GLU A 53 21.04 18.17 11.13
N ARG A 54 20.38 19.10 10.43
CA ARG A 54 19.59 18.71 9.25
C ARG A 54 20.56 18.39 8.12
N PRO A 55 20.46 17.24 7.46
CA PRO A 55 21.11 17.03 6.17
C PRO A 55 20.62 18.15 5.24
N ARG A 56 21.54 18.96 4.70
CA ARG A 56 21.19 19.90 3.64
C ARG A 56 20.65 19.09 2.48
N ALA A 57 19.39 19.32 2.11
CA ALA A 57 18.90 18.88 0.83
C ALA A 57 19.86 19.43 -0.25
N PRO A 58 20.36 18.60 -1.18
CA PRO A 58 21.13 19.12 -2.29
C PRO A 58 20.25 20.11 -3.06
N ALA A 59 20.76 21.32 -3.28
CA ALA A 59 20.10 22.30 -4.13
C ALA A 59 19.86 21.69 -5.52
N PRO A 60 18.70 21.96 -6.16
CA PRO A 60 18.46 21.46 -7.51
C PRO A 60 19.52 22.06 -8.43
N ILE A 61 20.30 21.18 -9.06
CA ILE A 61 21.21 21.56 -10.15
C ILE A 61 20.29 22.06 -11.26
N ALA A 62 20.32 23.37 -11.54
CA ALA A 62 19.62 23.96 -12.67
C ALA A 62 20.28 23.50 -13.97
N GLY A 63 19.95 22.29 -14.41
CA GLY A 63 20.19 21.83 -15.77
C GLY A 63 19.03 22.28 -16.66
N GLU A 64 19.32 22.60 -17.92
CA GLU A 64 18.31 22.87 -18.94
C GLU A 64 17.21 21.79 -18.92
N PRO A 65 15.93 22.15 -19.13
CA PRO A 65 14.86 21.17 -19.17
C PRO A 65 15.15 20.20 -20.32
N ALA A 66 15.49 18.96 -19.96
CA ALA A 66 15.73 17.91 -20.93
C ALA A 66 14.50 17.74 -21.83
N ALA A 67 14.75 17.57 -23.13
CA ALA A 67 13.68 17.50 -24.13
C ALA A 67 12.66 16.39 -23.79
N PRO A 68 11.36 16.61 -24.02
CA PRO A 68 10.33 15.62 -23.74
C PRO A 68 10.53 14.37 -24.59
N VAL A 69 10.32 13.20 -23.98
CA VAL A 69 10.36 11.91 -24.66
C VAL A 69 8.99 11.66 -25.30
N LYS A 70 8.97 11.36 -26.60
CA LYS A 70 7.77 10.90 -27.30
C LYS A 70 7.80 9.38 -27.40
N LEU A 71 6.84 8.72 -26.78
CA LEU A 71 6.72 7.26 -26.76
C LEU A 71 5.51 6.83 -27.58
N GLY A 72 5.66 5.87 -28.49
CA GLY A 72 4.55 5.19 -29.15
C GLY A 72 4.19 3.84 -28.51
N ALA A 73 2.95 3.38 -28.68
CA ALA A 73 2.46 2.13 -28.06
C ALA A 73 3.30 0.90 -28.43
N ALA A 74 3.60 0.72 -29.72
CA ALA A 74 4.40 -0.41 -30.22
C ALA A 74 5.91 -0.13 -30.22
N GLN A 75 6.36 1.05 -29.78
CA GLN A 75 7.77 1.41 -29.79
C GLN A 75 8.53 0.54 -28.78
N ARG A 76 9.59 -0.14 -29.23
CA ARG A 76 10.51 -0.85 -28.34
C ARG A 76 11.20 0.14 -27.41
N VAL A 77 11.29 -0.22 -26.13
CA VAL A 77 11.98 0.58 -25.10
C VAL A 77 13.11 -0.17 -24.40
N ALA A 78 13.05 -1.51 -24.40
CA ALA A 78 14.06 -2.39 -23.83
C ALA A 78 13.83 -3.83 -24.31
N THR A 79 14.80 -4.70 -24.06
CA THR A 79 14.70 -6.16 -24.15
C THR A 79 15.26 -6.75 -22.86
N VAL A 80 14.54 -7.69 -22.24
CA VAL A 80 14.94 -8.38 -21.00
C VAL A 80 14.94 -9.87 -21.26
N ASN A 81 16.10 -10.52 -21.20
CA ASN A 81 16.28 -11.96 -21.46
C ASN A 81 15.65 -12.41 -22.80
N GLY A 82 15.73 -11.56 -23.82
CA GLY A 82 15.13 -11.80 -25.13
C GLY A 82 13.65 -11.38 -25.26
N THR A 83 12.95 -11.05 -24.17
CA THR A 83 11.59 -10.51 -24.23
C THR A 83 11.62 -9.02 -24.56
N VAL A 84 10.93 -8.60 -25.62
CA VAL A 84 10.82 -7.20 -26.02
C VAL A 84 9.80 -6.46 -25.14
N ILE A 85 10.25 -5.35 -24.54
CA ILE A 85 9.39 -4.39 -23.83
C ILE A 85 9.09 -3.23 -24.77
N THR A 86 7.82 -2.89 -24.90
CA THR A 86 7.27 -1.83 -25.73
C THR A 86 6.53 -0.78 -24.90
N GLY A 87 6.12 0.32 -25.53
CA GLY A 87 5.33 1.37 -24.89
C GLY A 87 4.03 0.86 -24.22
N ARG A 88 3.41 -0.21 -24.75
CA ARG A 88 2.23 -0.86 -24.14
C ARG A 88 2.50 -1.46 -22.77
N GLN A 89 3.74 -1.83 -22.48
CA GLN A 89 4.13 -2.26 -21.14
C GLN A 89 4.51 -1.09 -20.23
N LEU A 90 4.64 0.15 -20.71
CA LEU A 90 4.98 1.28 -19.84
C LEU A 90 3.73 2.01 -19.34
N LEU A 91 2.67 2.02 -20.15
CA LEU A 91 1.46 2.78 -19.90
C LEU A 91 0.22 1.95 -20.24
N ALA A 92 -0.88 2.25 -19.57
CA ALA A 92 -2.21 1.82 -19.98
C ALA A 92 -2.66 2.69 -21.17
N TRP A 93 -2.39 2.23 -22.38
CA TRP A 93 -2.87 2.89 -23.59
C TRP A 93 -4.37 2.69 -23.72
N ARG A 94 -5.09 3.75 -24.06
CA ARG A 94 -6.51 3.72 -24.39
C ARG A 94 -6.68 3.93 -25.89
N GLY A 95 -7.77 3.41 -26.46
CA GLY A 95 -8.09 3.59 -27.88
C GLY A 95 -8.28 5.05 -28.31
N ARG A 96 -8.47 5.98 -27.36
CA ARG A 96 -8.56 7.42 -27.60
C ARG A 96 -7.26 8.19 -27.39
N ASP A 97 -6.21 7.52 -26.93
CA ASP A 97 -4.92 8.16 -26.70
C ASP A 97 -4.25 8.51 -28.03
N PRO A 98 -3.43 9.57 -28.09
CA PRO A 98 -2.67 9.89 -29.29
C PRO A 98 -1.66 8.78 -29.61
N ASP A 99 -1.28 8.63 -30.89
CA ASP A 99 -0.28 7.64 -31.33
C ASP A 99 1.06 7.73 -30.59
N LYS A 100 1.38 8.92 -30.07
CA LYS A 100 2.54 9.20 -29.23
C LYS A 100 2.14 9.98 -27.99
N GLN A 101 2.61 9.53 -26.84
CA GLN A 101 2.49 10.26 -25.58
C GLN A 101 3.81 10.95 -25.26
N GLU A 102 3.72 12.21 -24.84
CA GLU A 102 4.88 13.00 -24.43
C GLU A 102 5.03 12.96 -22.91
N MET A 103 6.25 12.76 -22.42
CA MET A 103 6.54 12.74 -20.99
C MET A 103 7.94 13.27 -20.70
N THR A 104 8.19 13.60 -19.44
CA THR A 104 9.54 14.00 -19.01
C THR A 104 10.48 12.79 -19.07
N PRO A 105 11.79 12.99 -19.31
CA PRO A 105 12.76 11.90 -19.27
C PRO A 105 12.77 11.12 -17.95
N GLN A 106 12.51 11.80 -16.82
CA GLN A 106 12.43 11.17 -15.50
C GLN A 106 11.23 10.22 -15.40
N MET A 107 10.06 10.64 -15.90
CA MET A 107 8.87 9.79 -15.96
C MET A 107 9.12 8.57 -16.87
N PHE A 108 9.70 8.79 -18.05
CA PHE A 108 10.05 7.71 -18.97
C PHE A 108 10.99 6.69 -18.31
N ALA A 109 12.06 7.15 -17.64
CA ALA A 109 12.99 6.28 -16.95
C ALA A 109 12.32 5.46 -15.82
N ALA A 110 11.44 6.09 -15.04
CA ALA A 110 10.70 5.42 -13.97
C ALA A 110 9.75 4.33 -14.51
N LEU A 111 8.98 4.65 -15.55
CA LEU A 111 8.06 3.70 -16.20
C LEU A 111 8.82 2.55 -16.85
N LYS A 112 9.94 2.85 -17.54
CA LYS A 112 10.82 1.84 -18.12
C LYS A 112 11.38 0.91 -17.05
N SER A 113 11.87 1.45 -15.93
CA SER A 113 12.40 0.65 -14.81
C SER A 113 11.34 -0.29 -14.23
N ARG A 114 10.12 0.21 -13.99
CA ARG A 114 8.99 -0.61 -13.52
C ARG A 114 8.64 -1.73 -14.51
N ALA A 115 8.61 -1.43 -15.81
CA ALA A 115 8.33 -2.43 -16.83
C ALA A 115 9.41 -3.52 -16.88
N ILE A 116 10.68 -3.15 -16.69
CA ILE A 116 11.79 -4.09 -16.56
C ILE A 116 11.63 -4.96 -15.30
N GLU A 117 11.39 -4.38 -14.13
CA GLU A 117 11.16 -5.13 -12.88
C GLU A 117 10.00 -6.13 -13.02
N ARG A 118 8.93 -5.73 -13.68
CA ARG A 118 7.80 -6.61 -13.98
C ARG A 118 8.20 -7.79 -14.87
N GLU A 119 8.94 -7.55 -15.94
CA GLU A 119 9.41 -8.64 -16.81
C GLU A 119 10.38 -9.57 -16.07
N LEU A 120 11.27 -9.02 -15.25
CA LEU A 120 12.16 -9.80 -14.38
C LEU A 120 11.37 -10.66 -13.39
N THR A 121 10.31 -10.11 -12.80
CA THR A 121 9.39 -10.84 -11.91
C THR A 121 8.77 -12.03 -12.63
N PHE A 122 8.23 -11.83 -13.85
CA PHE A 122 7.65 -12.93 -14.62
C PHE A 122 8.67 -13.97 -15.06
N ALA A 123 9.86 -13.54 -15.49
CA ALA A 123 10.94 -14.45 -15.84
C ALA A 123 11.36 -15.30 -14.65
N GLU A 124 11.53 -14.67 -13.49
CA GLU A 124 11.97 -15.33 -12.26
C GLU A 124 10.91 -16.25 -11.66
N ALA A 125 9.65 -15.82 -11.62
CA ALA A 125 8.53 -16.66 -11.18
C ALA A 125 8.43 -17.93 -12.04
N ARG A 126 8.53 -17.79 -13.38
CA ARG A 126 8.58 -18.93 -14.30
C ARG A 126 9.77 -19.85 -14.02
N ARG A 127 10.97 -19.27 -13.86
CA ARG A 127 12.20 -20.03 -13.57
C ARG A 127 12.08 -20.83 -12.28
N GLN A 128 11.41 -20.27 -11.26
CA GLN A 128 11.22 -20.90 -9.96
C GLN A 128 9.96 -21.77 -9.84
N GLY A 129 9.15 -21.88 -10.90
CA GLY A 129 7.88 -22.60 -10.87
C GLY A 129 6.86 -22.01 -9.89
N ILE A 130 6.92 -20.70 -9.64
CA ILE A 130 5.96 -19.99 -8.79
C ILE A 130 4.78 -19.53 -9.65
N ASP A 131 3.58 -19.86 -9.21
CA ASP A 131 2.34 -19.38 -9.78
C ASP A 131 1.41 -18.84 -8.69
N LEU A 132 0.38 -18.10 -9.08
CA LEU A 132 -0.59 -17.56 -8.15
C LEU A 132 -1.41 -18.67 -7.48
N GLY A 133 -1.62 -18.56 -6.17
CA GLY A 133 -2.56 -19.42 -5.45
C GLY A 133 -4.04 -19.07 -5.76
N PRO A 134 -5.01 -19.89 -5.32
CA PRO A 134 -6.43 -19.62 -5.55
C PRO A 134 -6.89 -18.24 -5.04
N ALA A 135 -6.47 -17.84 -3.84
CA ALA A 135 -6.83 -16.54 -3.27
C ALA A 135 -6.24 -15.36 -4.07
N GLN A 136 -5.00 -15.50 -4.56
CA GLN A 136 -4.35 -14.47 -5.38
C GLN A 136 -4.98 -14.37 -6.77
N ARG A 137 -5.42 -15.49 -7.35
CA ARG A 137 -6.22 -15.48 -8.59
C ARG A 137 -7.54 -14.76 -8.40
N GLN A 138 -8.25 -15.02 -7.30
CA GLN A 138 -9.46 -14.27 -6.97
C GLN A 138 -9.19 -12.77 -6.84
N GLN A 139 -8.09 -12.38 -6.18
CA GLN A 139 -7.70 -10.97 -6.09
C GLN A 139 -7.44 -10.36 -7.48
N LEU A 140 -6.87 -11.11 -8.42
CA LEU A 140 -6.66 -10.65 -9.79
C LEU A 140 -8.00 -10.49 -10.55
N ASP A 141 -8.93 -11.41 -10.36
CA ASP A 141 -10.28 -11.30 -10.92
C ASP A 141 -11.02 -10.07 -10.36
N ASP A 142 -10.85 -9.78 -9.07
CA ASP A 142 -11.41 -8.62 -8.41
C ASP A 142 -10.84 -7.31 -8.99
N VAL A 143 -9.56 -7.25 -9.37
CA VAL A 143 -8.97 -6.08 -10.06
C VAL A 143 -9.75 -5.77 -11.33
N ARG A 144 -9.97 -6.78 -12.18
CA ARG A 144 -10.70 -6.62 -13.44
C ARG A 144 -12.17 -6.27 -13.23
N SER A 145 -12.81 -6.89 -12.24
CA SER A 145 -14.21 -6.59 -11.88
C SER A 145 -14.36 -5.15 -11.38
N ASN A 146 -13.47 -4.72 -10.50
CA ASN A 146 -13.46 -3.36 -9.95
C ASN A 146 -13.19 -2.30 -11.02
N ALA A 147 -12.26 -2.57 -11.94
CA ALA A 147 -12.01 -1.70 -13.09
C ALA A 147 -13.27 -1.48 -13.94
N ARG A 148 -13.98 -2.56 -14.26
CA ARG A 148 -15.26 -2.48 -14.98
C ARG A 148 -16.33 -1.73 -14.19
N ALA A 149 -16.41 -1.93 -12.87
CA ALA A 149 -17.33 -1.20 -12.01
C ALA A 149 -17.05 0.32 -11.99
N ARG A 150 -15.79 0.74 -12.22
CA ARG A 150 -15.41 2.15 -12.43
C ARG A 150 -15.74 2.68 -13.84
N GLY A 151 -16.28 1.83 -14.73
CA GLY A 151 -16.63 2.18 -16.10
C GLY A 151 -15.48 1.99 -17.10
N GLU A 152 -14.41 1.29 -16.72
CA GLU A 152 -13.31 0.99 -17.65
C GLU A 152 -13.72 -0.14 -18.61
N THR A 153 -13.76 0.19 -19.89
CA THR A 153 -14.18 -0.72 -20.97
C THR A 153 -13.09 -0.98 -22.00
N ASP A 154 -12.00 -0.22 -21.95
CA ASP A 154 -10.87 -0.34 -22.86
C ASP A 154 -10.06 -1.61 -22.53
N ALA A 155 -9.92 -2.51 -23.50
CA ALA A 155 -9.28 -3.80 -23.30
C ALA A 155 -7.78 -3.65 -22.98
N ASP A 156 -7.09 -2.72 -23.62
CA ASP A 156 -5.66 -2.50 -23.42
C ASP A 156 -5.39 -1.95 -22.01
N GLN A 157 -6.24 -1.05 -21.52
CA GLN A 157 -6.17 -0.59 -20.13
C GLN A 157 -6.41 -1.72 -19.14
N LEU A 158 -7.48 -2.51 -19.33
CA LEU A 158 -7.81 -3.61 -18.42
C LEU A 158 -6.69 -4.65 -18.36
N ASP A 159 -6.12 -5.01 -19.52
CA ASP A 159 -5.05 -6.00 -19.59
C ASP A 159 -3.74 -5.45 -18.99
N PHE A 160 -3.46 -4.14 -19.12
CA PHE A 160 -2.35 -3.50 -18.42
C PHE A 160 -2.52 -3.57 -16.89
N GLU A 161 -3.68 -3.19 -16.37
CA GLU A 161 -3.96 -3.20 -14.93
C GLU A 161 -3.88 -4.62 -14.35
N GLU A 162 -4.44 -5.60 -15.04
CA GLU A 162 -4.36 -7.01 -14.65
C GLU A 162 -2.90 -7.51 -14.67
N THR A 163 -2.16 -7.23 -15.75
CA THR A 163 -0.75 -7.64 -15.85
C THR A 163 0.10 -7.04 -14.75
N ASP A 164 -0.13 -5.77 -14.42
CA ASP A 164 0.60 -5.08 -13.38
C ASP A 164 0.24 -5.62 -11.97
N ALA A 165 -1.04 -5.84 -11.69
CA ALA A 165 -1.48 -6.47 -10.45
C ALA A 165 -0.91 -7.89 -10.29
N ARG A 166 -0.92 -8.70 -11.36
CA ARG A 166 -0.32 -10.04 -11.37
C ARG A 166 1.16 -10.00 -11.03
N ALA A 167 1.90 -9.05 -11.60
CA ALA A 167 3.31 -8.88 -11.30
C ALA A 167 3.55 -8.54 -9.83
N HIS A 168 2.75 -7.64 -9.25
CA HIS A 168 2.83 -7.32 -7.84
C HIS A 168 2.59 -8.54 -6.94
N LEU A 169 1.61 -9.39 -7.26
CA LEU A 169 1.33 -10.61 -6.52
C LEU A 169 2.46 -11.64 -6.63
N LEU A 170 3.03 -11.83 -7.83
CA LEU A 170 4.17 -12.72 -8.02
C LEU A 170 5.44 -12.19 -7.35
N ALA A 171 5.68 -10.88 -7.37
CA ALA A 171 6.79 -10.26 -6.67
C ALA A 171 6.70 -10.51 -5.16
N ALA A 172 5.51 -10.37 -4.57
CA ALA A 172 5.29 -10.70 -3.16
C ALA A 172 5.62 -12.16 -2.85
N ALA A 173 5.16 -13.10 -3.68
CA ALA A 173 5.45 -14.53 -3.51
C ALA A 173 6.95 -14.86 -3.66
N LEU A 174 7.64 -14.18 -4.58
CA LEU A 174 9.09 -14.30 -4.77
C LEU A 174 9.87 -13.78 -3.57
N LEU A 175 9.49 -12.63 -3.03
CA LEU A 175 10.09 -12.02 -1.86
C LEU A 175 9.90 -12.89 -0.60
N GLU A 176 8.69 -13.43 -0.41
CA GLU A 176 8.42 -14.37 0.68
C GLU A 176 9.32 -15.61 0.57
N LYS A 177 9.42 -16.21 -0.62
CA LYS A 177 10.25 -17.38 -0.87
C LYS A 177 11.74 -17.10 -0.72
N SER A 178 12.19 -15.87 -0.98
CA SER A 178 13.58 -15.44 -0.77
C SER A 178 13.87 -15.01 0.67
N GLY A 179 12.90 -15.12 1.58
CA GLY A 179 13.08 -14.81 3.01
C GLY A 179 13.05 -13.32 3.34
N VAL A 180 12.51 -12.48 2.44
CA VAL A 180 12.29 -11.06 2.74
C VAL A 180 11.10 -10.95 3.69
N SER A 181 11.41 -10.59 4.94
CA SER A 181 10.43 -10.44 6.02
C SER A 181 9.45 -9.31 5.73
N ALA A 182 8.18 -9.49 6.13
CA ALA A 182 7.15 -8.47 5.98
C ALA A 182 7.53 -7.14 6.68
N PRO A 183 7.04 -5.99 6.20
CA PRO A 183 7.37 -4.68 6.74
C PRO A 183 6.69 -4.35 8.08
N PHE A 184 6.08 -5.33 8.74
CA PHE A 184 5.27 -5.15 9.95
C PHE A 184 5.80 -6.01 11.08
N ALA A 185 5.84 -5.45 12.29
CA ALA A 185 6.28 -6.15 13.48
C ALA A 185 5.28 -7.26 13.88
N THR A 186 5.81 -8.47 14.10
CA THR A 186 5.05 -9.58 14.67
C THR A 186 4.96 -9.47 16.18
N ASP A 187 4.08 -10.27 16.81
CA ASP A 187 4.01 -10.36 18.28
C ASP A 187 5.34 -10.82 18.89
N ALA A 188 6.08 -11.66 18.18
CA ALA A 188 7.41 -12.10 18.60
C ALA A 188 8.43 -10.94 18.59
N ASP A 189 8.35 -10.04 17.61
CA ASP A 189 9.21 -8.85 17.55
C ASP A 189 8.86 -7.86 18.65
N VAL A 190 7.57 -7.65 18.91
CA VAL A 190 7.09 -6.83 20.03
C VAL A 190 7.61 -7.35 21.35
N LYS A 191 7.50 -8.67 21.59
CA LYS A 191 8.01 -9.29 22.82
C LYS A 191 9.52 -9.13 22.94
N ARG A 192 10.26 -9.41 21.86
CA ARG A 192 11.73 -9.26 21.86
C ARG A 192 12.16 -7.82 22.17
N TYR A 193 11.45 -6.84 21.62
CA TYR A 193 11.70 -5.43 21.89
C TYR A 193 11.41 -5.08 23.36
N TYR A 194 10.28 -5.54 23.90
CA TYR A 194 9.94 -5.32 25.31
C TYR A 194 11.00 -5.91 26.25
N ASP A 195 11.37 -7.18 26.05
CA ASP A 195 12.36 -7.86 26.89
C ASP A 195 13.74 -7.14 26.86
N ALA A 196 14.09 -6.53 25.72
CA ALA A 196 15.35 -5.79 25.56
C ALA A 196 15.32 -4.36 26.12
N HIS A 197 14.13 -3.78 26.35
CA HIS A 197 13.95 -2.39 26.80
C HIS A 197 13.10 -2.30 28.06
N GLN A 198 13.08 -3.35 28.89
CA GLN A 198 12.25 -3.41 30.09
C GLN A 198 12.59 -2.28 31.06
N ASP A 199 13.87 -1.87 31.14
CA ASP A 199 14.31 -0.74 31.96
C ASP A 199 13.68 0.61 31.56
N GLU A 200 13.34 0.78 30.27
CA GLU A 200 12.73 2.01 29.74
C GLU A 200 11.20 1.95 29.77
N LEU A 201 10.64 0.77 29.53
CA LEU A 201 9.20 0.56 29.38
C LEU A 201 8.50 0.23 30.71
N GLY A 202 9.26 -0.20 31.71
CA GLY A 202 8.79 -0.58 33.03
C GLY A 202 8.16 -1.97 33.09
N ASP A 203 7.97 -2.43 34.32
CA ASP A 203 7.35 -3.73 34.60
C ASP A 203 5.85 -3.69 34.32
N LEU A 204 5.35 -4.78 33.73
CA LEU A 204 3.91 -4.97 33.56
C LEU A 204 3.25 -5.30 34.91
N PRO A 205 1.99 -4.87 35.14
CA PRO A 205 1.24 -5.22 36.33
C PRO A 205 1.16 -6.74 36.54
N ALA A 206 1.17 -7.17 37.81
CA ALA A 206 1.01 -8.58 38.18
C ALA A 206 -0.45 -9.07 38.08
N ASP A 207 -1.43 -8.16 38.19
CA ASP A 207 -2.85 -8.47 38.00
C ASP A 207 -3.13 -8.84 36.53
N PRO A 208 -3.78 -9.99 36.23
CA PRO A 208 -3.94 -10.48 34.86
C PRO A 208 -4.71 -9.54 33.91
N GLU A 209 -5.77 -8.88 34.38
CA GLU A 209 -6.55 -7.97 33.54
C GLU A 209 -5.80 -6.65 33.31
N ALA A 210 -5.21 -6.09 34.36
CA ALA A 210 -4.36 -4.91 34.25
C ALA A 210 -3.13 -5.18 33.36
N HIS A 211 -2.55 -6.38 33.44
CA HIS A 211 -1.46 -6.83 32.58
C HIS A 211 -1.88 -6.83 31.11
N ARG A 212 -3.02 -7.46 30.78
CA ARG A 212 -3.51 -7.55 29.41
C ARG A 212 -3.77 -6.16 28.81
N VAL A 213 -4.37 -5.26 29.59
CA VAL A 213 -4.63 -3.87 29.15
C VAL A 213 -3.32 -3.11 28.93
N ALA A 214 -2.38 -3.19 29.88
CA ALA A 214 -1.07 -2.55 29.77
C ALA A 214 -0.28 -3.09 28.57
N TRP A 215 -0.25 -4.41 28.40
CA TRP A 215 0.41 -5.08 27.29
C TRP A 215 -0.15 -4.67 25.94
N ASN A 216 -1.47 -4.64 25.78
CA ASN A 216 -2.08 -4.24 24.51
C ASN A 216 -1.72 -2.80 24.12
N LYS A 217 -1.70 -1.88 25.08
CA LYS A 217 -1.29 -0.50 24.85
C LYS A 217 0.19 -0.43 24.46
N LEU A 218 1.05 -1.08 25.25
CA LEU A 218 2.49 -1.08 25.04
C LEU A 218 2.88 -1.73 23.71
N ALA A 219 2.21 -2.82 23.34
CA ALA A 219 2.42 -3.51 22.08
C ALA A 219 2.09 -2.64 20.86
N ILE A 220 1.13 -1.72 20.97
CA ILE A 220 0.86 -0.76 19.88
C ILE A 220 2.00 0.25 19.77
N GLU A 221 2.46 0.80 20.90
CA GLU A 221 3.56 1.76 20.95
C GLU A 221 4.86 1.14 20.41
N ILE A 222 5.21 -0.07 20.82
CA ILE A 222 6.37 -0.81 20.31
C ILE A 222 6.26 -1.03 18.79
N ARG A 223 5.09 -1.43 18.28
CA ARG A 223 4.91 -1.61 16.83
C ARG A 223 5.13 -0.31 16.06
N GLN A 224 4.73 0.83 16.61
CA GLN A 224 4.98 2.13 15.96
C GLN A 224 6.46 2.46 15.89
N VAL A 225 7.22 2.17 16.95
CA VAL A 225 8.68 2.34 16.97
C VAL A 225 9.34 1.42 15.93
N LEU A 226 8.98 0.13 15.94
CA LEU A 226 9.54 -0.86 15.04
C LEU A 226 9.15 -0.62 13.57
N ALA A 227 8.01 0.02 13.29
CA ALA A 227 7.49 0.18 11.94
C ALA A 227 8.48 0.90 11.00
N VAL A 228 9.14 1.97 11.47
CA VAL A 228 10.07 2.75 10.64
C VAL A 228 11.28 1.90 10.25
N GLU A 229 11.87 1.20 11.22
CA GLU A 229 13.04 0.36 10.98
C GLU A 229 12.69 -0.84 10.09
N LEU A 230 11.62 -1.57 10.40
CA LEU A 230 11.20 -2.72 9.62
C LEU A 230 10.83 -2.34 8.19
N GLN A 231 10.19 -1.18 7.99
CA GLN A 231 9.89 -0.68 6.66
C GLN A 231 11.16 -0.34 5.88
N ALA A 232 12.14 0.31 6.51
CA ALA A 232 13.42 0.63 5.87
C ALA A 232 14.21 -0.65 5.51
N GLN A 233 14.28 -1.61 6.43
CA GLN A 233 14.91 -2.91 6.20
C GLN A 233 14.22 -3.69 5.08
N HIS A 234 12.89 -3.72 5.08
CA HIS A 234 12.11 -4.34 4.03
C HIS A 234 12.40 -3.69 2.67
N GLN A 235 12.35 -2.35 2.57
CA GLN A 235 12.69 -1.63 1.34
C GLN A 235 14.10 -1.93 0.85
N GLN A 236 15.08 -1.96 1.75
CA GLN A 236 16.47 -2.30 1.40
C GLN A 236 16.58 -3.73 0.86
N ARG A 237 15.92 -4.70 1.51
CA ARG A 237 15.93 -6.11 1.07
C ARG A 237 15.20 -6.31 -0.26
N VAL A 238 14.07 -5.62 -0.47
CA VAL A 238 13.35 -5.62 -1.75
C VAL A 238 14.24 -5.05 -2.85
N SER A 239 14.87 -3.89 -2.63
CA SER A 239 15.80 -3.30 -3.60
C SER A 239 16.94 -4.26 -3.91
N GLY A 240 17.60 -4.80 -2.88
CA GLY A 240 18.71 -5.74 -3.05
C GLY A 240 18.30 -7.00 -3.83
N TYR A 241 17.09 -7.51 -3.61
CA TYR A 241 16.55 -8.64 -4.37
C TYR A 241 16.39 -8.29 -5.86
N PHE A 242 15.77 -7.15 -6.19
CA PHE A 242 15.59 -6.75 -7.59
C PHE A 242 16.90 -6.34 -8.27
N ASP A 243 17.86 -5.80 -7.53
CA ASP A 243 19.19 -5.50 -8.05
C ASP A 243 19.96 -6.79 -8.41
N GLN A 244 19.80 -7.86 -7.63
CA GLN A 244 20.32 -9.18 -7.98
C GLN A 244 19.65 -9.73 -9.25
N LEU A 245 18.33 -9.60 -9.38
CA LEU A 245 17.63 -10.03 -10.61
C LEU A 245 18.10 -9.24 -11.83
N ARG A 246 18.28 -7.92 -11.71
CA ARG A 246 18.83 -7.08 -12.78
C ARG A 246 20.24 -7.51 -13.16
N ALA A 247 21.12 -7.73 -12.18
CA ALA A 247 22.50 -8.12 -12.42
C ALA A 247 22.61 -9.50 -13.10
N ALA A 248 21.65 -10.40 -12.84
CA ALA A 248 21.60 -11.72 -13.47
C ALA A 248 20.95 -11.71 -14.87
N ALA A 249 20.28 -10.62 -15.26
CA ALA A 249 19.52 -10.54 -16.50
C ALA A 249 20.31 -9.90 -17.65
N GLN A 250 19.94 -10.27 -18.88
CA GLN A 250 20.39 -9.60 -20.09
C GLN A 250 19.41 -8.48 -20.43
N ILE A 251 19.80 -7.23 -20.17
CA ILE A 251 18.98 -6.05 -20.41
C ILE A 251 19.65 -5.17 -21.47
N THR A 252 18.93 -4.87 -22.56
CA THR A 252 19.40 -4.00 -23.65
C THR A 252 18.32 -3.01 -24.06
N ASP A 253 18.71 -1.87 -24.64
CA ASP A 253 17.81 -0.80 -25.09
C ASP A 253 17.38 -0.94 -26.57
#